data_AF-A0A3M2SDW6-F1
#
_entry.id   AF-A0A3M2SDW6-F1
#
_cell.length_a   1.000
_cell.length_b   1.000
_cell.length_c   1.000
_cell.angle_alpha   90.00
_cell.angle_beta   90.00
_cell.angle_gamma   90.00
#
_symmetry.space_group_name_H-M   'P 1'
#
loop_
_entity.id
_entity.type
_entity.pdbx_description
1 polymer ?
#
loop_
_entity_poly.entity_id
_entity_poly.type
_entity_poly.pdbx_seq_one_letter_code
_entity_poly.pdbx_strand_id
1 'polypeptide(L)'
;MESSYRRCNQEHGSGSHQRRKNIINGNLATEDLFTNLMRTFRDTFRTKSEESQDAIREAVLGYLDVVQETFDLVRSENVARESVQDPDFRLRVEEVARMGKETVQRVHQVIGV
;
A
#
# COMPACT_ATOMS: atom_id res chain seq x y z
N MET A 1 -13.98 21.05 13.59
CA MET A 1 -15.24 20.70 14.29
C MET A 1 -15.05 20.30 15.74
N GLU A 2 -13.97 19.60 16.10
CA GLU A 2 -13.79 19.07 17.47
C GLU A 2 -13.84 20.14 18.57
N SER A 3 -13.23 21.29 18.36
CA SER A 3 -13.30 22.43 19.29
C SER A 3 -14.75 22.91 19.53
N SER A 4 -15.57 22.97 18.49
CA SER A 4 -16.98 23.32 18.58
C SER A 4 -17.77 22.28 19.38
N TYR A 5 -17.50 20.99 19.21
CA TYR A 5 -18.13 19.94 20.01
C TYR A 5 -17.74 20.01 21.49
N ARG A 6 -16.44 20.23 21.78
CA ARG A 6 -15.97 20.42 23.16
C ARG A 6 -16.66 21.61 23.83
N ARG A 7 -16.81 22.74 23.13
CA ARG A 7 -17.55 23.92 23.62
C ARG A 7 -19.03 23.62 23.83
N CYS A 8 -19.68 22.91 22.91
CA CYS A 8 -21.08 22.51 23.08
C CYS A 8 -21.29 21.61 24.31
N ASN A 9 -20.35 20.72 24.60
CA ASN A 9 -20.42 19.85 25.78
C ASN A 9 -20.29 20.62 27.11
N GLN A 10 -19.78 21.85 27.06
CA GLN A 10 -19.68 22.76 28.20
C GLN A 10 -20.92 23.65 28.36
N GLU A 11 -21.95 23.52 27.53
CA GLU A 11 -23.18 24.32 27.62
C GLU A 11 -24.29 23.62 28.43
N HIS A 12 -24.78 24.28 29.49
CA HIS A 12 -25.81 23.74 30.38
C HIS A 12 -26.84 24.79 30.84
N GLY A 13 -27.93 24.32 31.45
CA GLY A 13 -29.05 25.15 31.92
C GLY A 13 -30.02 25.60 30.81
N SER A 14 -30.96 26.46 31.19
CA SER A 14 -31.96 27.03 30.28
C SER A 14 -31.30 27.79 29.13
N GLY A 15 -31.81 27.59 27.92
CA GLY A 15 -31.26 28.18 26.69
C GLY A 15 -29.98 27.51 26.16
N SER A 16 -29.42 26.49 26.83
CA SER A 16 -28.20 25.79 26.37
C SER A 16 -28.35 25.15 24.99
N HIS A 17 -29.54 24.67 24.64
CA HIS A 17 -29.81 24.12 23.32
C HIS A 17 -29.60 25.17 22.21
N GLN A 18 -30.10 26.40 22.42
CA GLN A 18 -29.92 27.48 21.44
C GLN A 18 -28.46 27.92 21.36
N ARG A 19 -27.74 28.01 22.49
CA ARG A 19 -26.31 28.36 22.50
C ARG A 19 -25.46 27.32 21.76
N ARG A 20 -25.74 26.02 21.96
CA ARG A 20 -25.10 24.93 21.20
C ARG A 20 -25.32 25.06 19.70
N LYS A 21 -26.56 25.34 19.27
CA LYS A 21 -26.86 25.61 17.85
C LYS A 21 -26.07 26.80 17.32
N ASN A 22 -25.99 27.89 18.07
CA ASN A 22 -25.25 29.08 17.67
C ASN A 22 -23.74 28.80 17.54
N ILE A 23 -23.15 27.99 18.43
CA ILE A 23 -21.74 27.57 18.34
C ILE A 23 -21.48 26.77 17.06
N ILE A 24 -22.32 25.79 16.74
CA ILE A 24 -22.19 24.99 15.53
C ILE A 24 -22.39 25.85 14.29
N ASN A 25 -23.48 26.63 14.22
CA ASN A 25 -23.80 27.46 13.07
C ASN A 25 -22.73 28.54 12.83
N GLY A 26 -22.20 29.15 13.89
CA GLY A 26 -21.12 30.13 13.78
C GLY A 26 -19.85 29.53 13.18
N ASN A 27 -19.52 28.29 13.55
CA ASN A 27 -18.36 27.60 12.97
C ASN A 27 -18.63 27.06 11.56
N LEU A 28 -19.87 26.68 11.22
CA LEU A 28 -20.23 26.29 9.85
C LEU A 28 -20.27 27.48 8.89
N ALA A 29 -20.55 28.68 9.40
CA ALA A 29 -20.55 29.91 8.63
C ALA A 29 -19.14 30.43 8.29
N THR A 30 -18.07 29.85 8.86
CA THR A 30 -16.70 30.21 8.48
C THR A 30 -16.26 29.42 7.25
N GLU A 31 -15.90 30.14 6.19
CA GLU A 31 -15.36 29.56 4.95
C GLU A 31 -14.09 28.72 5.20
N ASP A 32 -13.30 29.12 6.20
CA ASP A 32 -12.10 28.42 6.63
C ASP A 32 -12.38 26.99 7.10
N LEU A 33 -13.55 26.70 7.68
CA LEU A 33 -13.85 25.35 8.17
C LEU A 33 -13.84 24.36 7.00
N PHE A 34 -14.59 24.67 5.95
CA PHE A 34 -14.71 23.78 4.80
C PHE A 34 -13.37 23.65 4.07
N THR A 35 -12.69 24.78 3.86
CA THR A 35 -11.36 24.80 3.23
C THR A 35 -10.34 23.96 3.99
N ASN A 36 -10.29 24.10 5.32
CA ASN A 36 -9.39 23.30 6.15
C ASN A 36 -9.76 21.82 6.13
N LEU A 37 -11.05 21.46 6.18
CA LEU A 37 -11.49 20.07 6.08
C LEU A 37 -11.09 19.45 4.75
N MET A 38 -11.31 20.16 3.63
CA MET A 38 -10.94 19.67 2.30
C MET A 38 -9.44 19.52 2.15
N ARG A 39 -8.65 20.45 2.71
CA ARG A 39 -7.19 20.34 2.72
C ARG A 39 -6.72 19.14 3.52
N THR A 40 -7.19 18.98 4.76
CA THR A 40 -6.85 17.82 5.60
C THR A 40 -7.27 16.51 4.95
N PHE A 41 -8.46 16.46 4.35
CA PHE A 41 -8.92 15.29 3.62
C PHE A 41 -7.99 14.95 2.46
N ARG A 42 -7.65 15.94 1.61
CA ARG A 42 -6.73 15.75 0.48
C ARG A 42 -5.37 15.26 0.93
N ASP A 43 -4.79 15.89 1.94
CA ASP A 43 -3.45 15.55 2.43
C ASP A 43 -3.44 14.14 3.03
N THR A 44 -4.46 13.80 3.84
CA THR A 44 -4.59 12.47 4.44
C THR A 44 -4.83 11.39 3.38
N PHE A 45 -5.70 11.66 2.41
CA PHE A 45 -5.97 10.73 1.32
C PHE A 45 -4.70 10.46 0.51
N ARG A 46 -3.96 11.51 0.15
CA ARG A 46 -2.68 11.38 -0.56
C ARG A 46 -1.69 10.53 0.22
N THR A 47 -1.47 10.80 1.50
CA THR A 47 -0.58 10.01 2.35
C THR A 47 -1.00 8.54 2.39
N LYS A 48 -2.31 8.25 2.55
CA LYS A 48 -2.80 6.87 2.55
C LYS A 48 -2.69 6.17 1.20
N SER A 49 -2.85 6.89 0.09
CA SER A 49 -2.62 6.33 -1.24
C SER A 49 -1.14 6.02 -1.47
N GLU A 50 -0.23 6.90 -1.05
CA GLU A 50 1.22 6.69 -1.12
C GLU A 50 1.63 5.47 -0.27
N GLU A 51 1.19 5.40 1.00
CA GLU A 51 1.43 4.24 1.88
C GLU A 51 0.90 2.93 1.28
N SER A 52 -0.30 2.96 0.69
CA SER A 52 -0.89 1.78 0.05
C SER A 52 -0.12 1.36 -1.20
N GLN A 53 0.38 2.31 -1.99
CA GLN A 53 1.18 2.02 -3.17
C GLN A 53 2.51 1.38 -2.77
N ASP A 54 3.16 1.90 -1.73
CA ASP A 54 4.42 1.35 -1.21
C ASP A 54 4.22 -0.05 -0.64
N ALA A 55 3.14 -0.30 0.12
CA ALA A 55 2.82 -1.63 0.63
C ALA A 55 2.57 -2.66 -0.48
N ILE A 56 1.88 -2.26 -1.56
CA ILE A 56 1.68 -3.12 -2.74
C ILE A 56 3.03 -3.41 -3.41
N ARG A 57 3.86 -2.38 -3.59
CA ARG A 57 5.18 -2.52 -4.20
C ARG A 57 6.06 -3.50 -3.40
N GLU A 58 6.12 -3.33 -2.08
CA GLU A 58 6.86 -4.21 -1.17
C GLU A 58 6.34 -5.66 -1.24
N ALA A 59 5.02 -5.86 -1.20
CA ALA A 59 4.43 -7.18 -1.29
C ALA A 59 4.79 -7.88 -2.62
N VAL A 60 4.70 -7.15 -3.75
CA VAL A 60 5.03 -7.73 -5.05
C VAL A 60 6.51 -8.06 -5.16
N LEU A 61 7.41 -7.17 -4.69
CA LEU A 61 8.84 -7.44 -4.68
C LEU A 61 9.16 -8.69 -3.84
N GLY A 62 8.58 -8.81 -2.64
CA GLY A 62 8.75 -10.01 -1.82
C GLY A 62 8.26 -11.29 -2.50
N TYR A 63 7.14 -11.25 -3.23
CA TYR A 63 6.67 -12.40 -4.01
C TYR A 63 7.62 -12.75 -5.16
N LEU A 64 8.17 -11.75 -5.85
CA LEU A 64 9.12 -11.97 -6.93
C LEU A 64 10.41 -12.61 -6.43
N ASP A 65 10.90 -12.22 -5.26
CA ASP A 65 12.08 -12.83 -4.61
C ASP A 65 11.85 -14.32 -4.31
N VAL A 66 10.69 -14.69 -3.77
CA VAL A 66 10.33 -16.09 -3.50
C VAL A 66 10.26 -16.91 -4.79
N VAL A 67 9.71 -16.35 -5.87
CA VAL A 67 9.68 -17.01 -7.18
C VAL A 67 11.10 -17.21 -7.72
N GLN A 68 11.98 -16.21 -7.55
CA GLN A 68 13.37 -16.31 -7.97
C GLN A 68 14.15 -17.38 -7.19
N GLU A 69 13.95 -17.46 -5.87
CA GLU A 69 14.50 -18.51 -5.01
C GLU A 69 13.99 -19.90 -5.44
N THR A 70 12.72 -20.01 -5.81
CA THR A 70 12.15 -21.27 -6.31
C THR A 70 12.82 -21.73 -7.60
N PHE A 71 13.09 -20.82 -8.54
CA PHE A 71 13.84 -21.15 -9.76
C PHE A 71 15.28 -21.56 -9.46
N ASP A 72 15.92 -20.96 -8.46
CA ASP A 72 17.25 -21.35 -7.99
C ASP A 72 17.25 -22.76 -7.37
N LEU A 73 16.24 -23.08 -6.57
CA LEU A 73 16.06 -24.42 -6.01
C LEU A 73 15.89 -25.45 -7.11
N VAL A 74 14.94 -25.25 -8.04
CA VAL A 74 14.70 -26.18 -9.16
C VAL A 74 15.98 -26.39 -9.96
N ARG A 75 16.74 -25.34 -10.25
CA ARG A 75 18.02 -25.46 -10.96
C ARG A 75 19.04 -26.28 -10.16
N SER A 76 19.21 -25.99 -8.88
CA SER A 76 20.22 -26.66 -8.03
C SER A 76 19.88 -28.13 -7.77
N GLU A 77 18.61 -28.45 -7.50
CA GLU A 77 18.14 -29.82 -7.35
C GLU A 77 18.27 -30.62 -8.66
N ASN A 78 17.99 -29.99 -9.80
CA ASN A 78 18.14 -30.63 -11.11
C ASN A 78 19.59 -30.95 -11.43
N VAL A 79 20.52 -30.04 -11.12
CA VAL A 79 21.96 -30.27 -11.23
C VAL A 79 22.41 -31.41 -10.31
N ALA A 80 21.85 -31.52 -9.10
CA ALA A 80 22.25 -32.55 -8.15
C ALA A 80 21.72 -33.95 -8.50
N ARG A 81 20.53 -34.06 -9.10
CA ARG A 81 19.87 -35.35 -9.37
C ARG A 81 20.07 -35.88 -10.79
N GLU A 82 20.06 -35.02 -11.79
CA GLU A 82 19.91 -35.44 -13.19
C GLU A 82 21.16 -35.25 -14.04
N SER A 83 22.23 -34.67 -13.48
CA SER A 83 23.51 -34.45 -14.17
C SER A 83 24.12 -35.70 -14.80
N VAL A 84 23.69 -36.90 -14.38
CA VAL A 84 24.20 -38.20 -14.84
C VAL A 84 23.17 -38.99 -15.65
N GLN A 85 21.86 -38.72 -15.50
CA GLN A 85 20.79 -39.57 -16.08
C GLN A 85 20.18 -39.02 -17.37
N ASP A 86 19.96 -37.70 -17.49
CA ASP A 86 19.32 -37.10 -18.67
C ASP A 86 19.85 -35.67 -18.94
N PRO A 87 20.91 -35.54 -19.77
CA PRO A 87 21.48 -34.24 -20.12
C PRO A 87 20.50 -33.32 -20.89
N ASP A 88 19.58 -33.86 -21.68
CA ASP A 88 18.65 -33.10 -22.50
C ASP A 88 17.49 -32.54 -21.67
N PHE A 89 17.03 -33.29 -20.67
CA PHE A 89 16.09 -32.77 -19.69
C PHE A 89 16.72 -31.67 -18.83
N ARG A 90 18.00 -31.82 -18.42
CA ARG A 90 18.75 -30.75 -17.73
C ARG A 90 18.77 -29.44 -18.51
N LEU A 91 19.09 -29.48 -19.81
CA LEU A 91 19.15 -28.29 -20.66
C LEU A 91 17.79 -27.59 -20.78
N ARG A 92 16.70 -28.36 -20.88
CA ARG A 92 15.33 -27.83 -20.94
C ARG A 92 14.93 -27.14 -19.63
N VAL A 93 15.25 -27.74 -18.48
CA VAL A 93 14.96 -27.16 -17.17
C VAL A 93 15.77 -25.88 -16.94
N GLU A 94 17.06 -25.88 -17.30
CA GLU A 94 17.92 -24.70 -17.19
C GLU A 94 17.41 -23.54 -18.05
N GLU A 95 16.97 -23.82 -19.27
CA GLU A 95 16.41 -22.82 -20.17
C GLU A 95 15.11 -22.22 -19.64
N VAL A 96 14.18 -23.06 -19.17
CA VAL A 96 12.90 -22.58 -18.60
C VAL A 96 13.14 -21.77 -17.33
N ALA A 97 14.04 -22.21 -16.44
CA ALA A 97 14.38 -21.46 -15.23
C ALA A 97 15.03 -20.11 -15.56
N ARG A 98 15.90 -20.05 -16.58
CA ARG A 98 16.51 -18.81 -17.07
C ARG A 98 15.46 -17.83 -17.60
N MET A 99 14.56 -18.29 -18.47
CA MET A 99 13.47 -17.47 -19.01
C MET A 99 12.53 -16.96 -17.90
N GLY A 100 12.26 -17.79 -16.90
CA GLY A 100 11.48 -17.42 -15.71
C GLY A 100 12.15 -16.28 -14.94
N LYS A 101 13.45 -16.40 -14.65
CA LYS A 101 14.22 -15.35 -13.98
C LYS A 101 14.31 -14.05 -14.77
N GLU A 102 14.55 -14.11 -16.07
CA GLU A 102 14.56 -12.92 -16.93
C GLU A 102 13.20 -12.20 -16.92
N THR A 103 12.11 -12.96 -16.80
CA THR A 103 10.76 -12.39 -16.66
C THR A 103 10.56 -11.75 -15.29
N VAL A 104 10.97 -12.40 -14.20
CA VAL A 104 10.95 -11.83 -12.84
C VAL A 104 11.76 -10.53 -12.77
N GLN A 105 12.97 -10.51 -13.32
CA GLN A 105 13.82 -9.31 -13.37
C GLN A 105 13.18 -8.15 -14.14
N ARG A 106 12.53 -8.43 -15.28
CA ARG A 106 11.80 -7.41 -16.04
C ARG A 106 10.64 -6.83 -15.24
N VAL A 107 9.87 -7.67 -14.55
CA VAL A 107 8.76 -7.21 -13.70
C VAL A 107 9.30 -6.38 -12.52
N HIS A 108 10.38 -6.83 -11.88
CA HIS A 108 11.03 -6.10 -10.80
C HIS A 108 11.52 -4.70 -11.25
N GLN A 109 12.05 -4.56 -12.46
CA GLN A 109 12.46 -3.26 -13.00
C GLN A 109 11.29 -2.31 -13.24
N VAL A 110 10.12 -2.82 -13.63
CA VAL A 110 8.92 -1.99 -13.84
C VAL A 110 8.31 -1.55 -12.51
N ILE A 111 8.37 -2.41 -11.49
CA ILE A 111 7.74 -2.17 -10.19
C ILE A 111 8.66 -1.41 -9.23
N GLY A 112 9.98 -1.55 -9.34
CA GLY A 112 10.97 -0.88 -8.50
C GLY A 112 11.22 0.60 -8.82
N VAL A 113 10.64 1.12 -9.91
CA VAL A 113 10.61 2.56 -10.26
C VAL A 113 9.32 3.18 -9.71
#